data_AF-A0A7C5IT55-F1
#
_entry.id   AF-A0A7C5IT55-F1
#
_cell.length_a   1.000
_cell.length_b   1.000
_cell.length_c   1.000
_cell.angle_alpha   90.00
_cell.angle_beta   90.00
_cell.angle_gamma   90.00
#
_symmetry.space_group_name_H-M   'P 1'
#
loop_
_entity.id
_entity.type
_entity.pdbx_description
1 polymer ?
#
loop_
_entity_poly.entity_id
_entity_poly.type
_entity_poly.pdbx_seq_one_letter_code
_entity_poly.pdbx_strand_id
1 'polypeptide(L)'
;MTKQSPLIRIAMAVYFVMFFTYLLGPLVLMSITAFNSSEFPRVAPWDVFTFEWFRVLFNDDVILFGLLNSFRIGIFTIILSVSMGLAGALVMTQIWPKLRATYYTVLIAPILIPGVVLGISTLVFWGRINTYLGLSSNSIFQNGIFLTVLGQSTFIASYCMLVFIARLQRYDSGLTEAALDLGATHLQAFRKIQLPFLYPAIGSASVLALLASFENYNTTTFTFLNYPTLTIALAQKVRLGINPSISALAFIIVCLTVFFALVHEVRTRRAQLAIANGAPVGAVRGGFQMPRFLAANPAAIMLSLFVIAAAGMVVFAQFYDPEPAKKILREKKQAEQQKRIKAVQERMRLQRLQQKMKGPDIFAPKKGTGAGKTPFGNVFDPNNLKAVGGKGSSPAPARPKTPFGSIFDPNNLNKVGGASGDREKPTKGSSPQGAFGNVFAPKNLEQAGPKK
;
A
#
# COMPACT_ATOMS: atom_id res chain seq x y z
N MET A 1 8.68 43.18 -11.50
CA MET A 1 8.60 41.91 -12.25
C MET A 1 9.72 41.89 -13.28
N THR A 2 10.83 41.24 -12.98
CA THR A 2 11.95 41.11 -13.94
C THR A 2 11.49 40.29 -15.14
N LYS A 3 11.66 40.81 -16.37
CA LYS A 3 11.37 40.07 -17.60
C LYS A 3 12.29 38.84 -17.66
N GLN A 4 11.82 37.71 -17.14
CA GLN A 4 12.52 36.43 -17.31
C GLN A 4 12.72 36.17 -18.80
N SER A 5 13.94 35.77 -19.18
CA SER A 5 14.25 35.46 -20.58
C SER A 5 13.33 34.33 -21.09
N PRO A 6 12.95 34.35 -22.38
CA PRO A 6 12.04 33.35 -22.94
C PRO A 6 12.58 31.92 -22.76
N LEU A 7 13.90 31.75 -22.76
CA LEU A 7 14.59 30.49 -22.50
C LEU A 7 14.31 29.94 -21.09
N ILE A 8 14.38 30.79 -20.06
CA ILE A 8 14.10 30.38 -18.67
C ILE A 8 12.65 29.94 -18.51
N ARG A 9 11.70 30.63 -19.17
CA ARG A 9 10.28 30.25 -19.14
C ARG A 9 10.04 28.90 -19.80
N ILE A 10 10.66 28.63 -20.93
CA ILE A 10 10.57 27.34 -21.63
C ILE A 10 11.21 26.24 -20.78
N ALA A 11 12.40 26.48 -20.23
CA ALA A 11 13.08 25.52 -19.36
C ALA A 11 12.24 25.19 -18.11
N MET A 12 11.64 26.20 -17.46
CA MET A 12 10.71 26.00 -16.35
C MET A 12 9.46 25.23 -16.77
N ALA A 13 8.87 25.54 -17.93
CA ALA A 13 7.71 24.82 -18.43
C ALA A 13 8.03 23.34 -18.72
N VAL A 14 9.15 23.05 -19.38
CA VAL A 14 9.61 21.68 -19.64
C VAL A 14 9.88 20.94 -18.33
N TYR A 15 10.54 21.58 -17.37
CA TYR A 15 10.77 21.01 -16.04
C TYR A 15 9.44 20.68 -15.36
N PHE A 16 8.47 21.60 -15.34
CA PHE A 16 7.17 21.34 -14.74
C PHE A 16 6.40 20.21 -15.43
N VAL A 17 6.37 20.20 -16.77
CA VAL A 17 5.72 19.11 -17.52
C VAL A 17 6.37 17.77 -17.17
N MET A 18 7.70 17.68 -17.23
CA MET A 18 8.42 16.45 -16.89
C MET A 18 8.17 16.03 -15.43
N PHE A 19 8.24 16.96 -14.48
CA PHE A 19 8.00 16.72 -13.07
C PHE A 19 6.58 16.21 -12.80
N PHE A 20 5.55 16.89 -13.32
CA PHE A 20 4.16 16.49 -13.13
C PHE A 20 3.82 15.21 -13.89
N THR A 21 4.36 14.99 -15.09
CA THR A 21 4.20 13.73 -15.81
C THR A 21 4.85 12.57 -15.06
N TYR A 22 6.04 12.76 -14.47
CA TYR A 22 6.68 11.74 -13.66
C TYR A 22 5.86 11.43 -12.39
N LEU A 23 5.40 12.47 -11.68
CA LEU A 23 4.66 12.33 -10.43
C LEU A 23 3.25 11.75 -10.63
N LEU A 24 2.51 12.25 -11.62
CA LEU A 24 1.10 11.90 -11.85
C LEU A 24 0.90 10.82 -12.92
N GLY A 25 1.91 10.55 -13.75
CA GLY A 25 1.83 9.59 -14.86
C GLY A 25 1.39 8.20 -14.43
N PRO A 26 2.04 7.56 -13.43
CA PRO A 26 1.63 6.23 -12.95
C PRO A 26 0.19 6.21 -12.42
N LEU A 27 -0.23 7.29 -11.75
CA LEU A 27 -1.58 7.44 -11.21
C LEU A 27 -2.64 7.54 -12.32
N VAL A 28 -2.33 8.26 -13.39
CA VAL A 28 -3.18 8.37 -14.58
C VAL A 28 -3.24 7.03 -15.33
N LEU A 29 -2.11 6.34 -15.50
CA LEU A 29 -2.08 5.01 -16.13
C LEU A 29 -2.92 4.01 -15.34
N MET A 30 -2.78 3.98 -14.00
CA MET A 30 -3.60 3.13 -13.14
C MET A 30 -5.08 3.51 -13.21
N SER A 31 -5.40 4.79 -13.32
CA SER A 31 -6.78 5.24 -13.50
C SER A 31 -7.38 4.73 -14.81
N ILE A 32 -6.59 4.70 -15.90
CA ILE A 32 -7.03 4.18 -17.20
C ILE A 32 -7.25 2.66 -17.13
N THR A 33 -6.40 1.91 -16.44
CA THR A 33 -6.56 0.45 -16.35
C THR A 33 -7.80 0.02 -15.55
N ALA A 34 -8.34 0.90 -14.70
CA ALA A 34 -9.59 0.63 -13.98
C ALA A 34 -10.78 0.37 -14.90
N PHE A 35 -10.71 0.86 -16.14
CA PHE A 35 -11.78 0.73 -17.13
C PHE A 35 -11.50 -0.34 -18.18
N ASN A 36 -10.43 -1.13 -18.05
CA ASN A 36 -10.12 -2.22 -18.98
C ASN A 36 -10.59 -3.56 -18.40
N SER A 37 -11.29 -4.39 -19.18
CA SER A 37 -11.81 -5.71 -18.76
C SER A 37 -10.75 -6.80 -18.59
N SER A 38 -9.47 -6.42 -18.63
CA SER A 38 -8.36 -7.37 -18.49
C SER A 38 -8.20 -7.79 -17.04
N GLU A 39 -7.94 -9.09 -16.79
CA GLU A 39 -7.74 -9.60 -15.42
C GLU A 39 -6.50 -9.04 -14.72
N PHE A 40 -5.54 -8.53 -15.50
CA PHE A 40 -4.34 -7.87 -15.01
C PHE A 40 -4.34 -6.40 -15.41
N PRO A 41 -3.97 -5.45 -14.53
CA PRO A 41 -3.89 -4.04 -14.88
C PRO A 41 -2.87 -3.81 -15.99
N ARG A 42 -3.36 -3.55 -17.19
CA ARG A 42 -2.53 -3.25 -18.36
C ARG A 42 -3.24 -2.26 -19.27
N VAL A 43 -2.46 -1.32 -19.81
CA VAL A 43 -2.96 -0.28 -20.72
C VAL A 43 -3.02 -0.78 -22.16
N ALA A 44 -2.07 -1.63 -22.54
CA ALA A 44 -2.01 -2.24 -23.86
C ALA A 44 -1.69 -3.75 -23.75
N PRO A 45 -2.35 -4.62 -24.53
CA PRO A 45 -3.48 -4.35 -25.44
C PRO A 45 -4.81 -4.09 -24.69
N TRP A 46 -5.65 -3.23 -25.27
CA TRP A 46 -6.99 -2.92 -24.74
C TRP A 46 -7.98 -4.05 -25.08
N ASP A 47 -8.67 -4.57 -24.07
CA ASP A 47 -9.62 -5.68 -24.23
C ASP A 47 -11.04 -5.11 -24.49
N VAL A 48 -11.75 -4.68 -23.44
CA VAL A 48 -13.08 -4.05 -23.51
C VAL A 48 -13.19 -2.99 -22.42
N PHE A 49 -13.92 -1.90 -22.67
CA PHE A 49 -14.23 -0.91 -21.63
C PHE A 49 -15.20 -1.52 -20.59
N THR A 50 -15.00 -1.32 -19.29
CA THR A 50 -15.81 -1.98 -18.24
C THR A 50 -15.87 -1.16 -16.96
N PHE A 51 -16.90 -1.38 -16.14
CA PHE A 51 -16.99 -0.88 -14.76
C PHE A 51 -17.07 -2.00 -13.72
N GLU A 52 -16.84 -3.26 -14.14
CA GLU A 52 -16.96 -4.42 -13.27
C GLU A 52 -16.05 -4.33 -12.04
N TRP A 53 -14.87 -3.74 -12.19
CA TRP A 53 -13.89 -3.61 -11.13
C TRP A 53 -14.32 -2.70 -9.99
N PHE A 54 -15.20 -1.73 -10.26
CA PHE A 54 -15.83 -0.91 -9.22
C PHE A 54 -16.79 -1.75 -8.39
N ARG A 55 -17.60 -2.61 -9.03
CA ARG A 55 -18.50 -3.54 -8.32
C ARG A 55 -17.71 -4.57 -7.51
N VAL A 56 -16.65 -5.13 -8.09
CA VAL A 56 -15.74 -6.06 -7.38
C VAL A 56 -15.11 -5.38 -6.17
N LEU A 57 -14.72 -4.12 -6.30
CA LEU A 57 -14.15 -3.33 -5.20
C LEU A 57 -15.16 -3.10 -4.07
N PHE A 58 -16.40 -2.69 -4.39
CA PHE A 58 -17.43 -2.43 -3.38
C PHE A 58 -17.97 -3.70 -2.72
N ASN A 59 -17.78 -4.88 -3.32
CA ASN A 59 -18.12 -6.16 -2.73
C ASN A 59 -16.93 -6.85 -2.03
N ASP A 60 -15.80 -6.15 -1.89
CA ASP A 60 -14.63 -6.70 -1.24
C ASP A 60 -14.62 -6.37 0.26
N ASP A 61 -15.03 -7.35 1.07
CA ASP A 61 -15.12 -7.20 2.53
C ASP A 61 -13.77 -6.85 3.16
N VAL A 62 -12.65 -7.32 2.61
CA VAL A 62 -11.31 -7.05 3.15
C VAL A 62 -10.95 -5.58 2.96
N ILE A 63 -11.23 -5.00 1.79
CA ILE A 63 -11.00 -3.58 1.52
C ILE A 63 -11.95 -2.70 2.32
N LEU A 64 -13.23 -3.04 2.40
CA LEU A 64 -14.21 -2.27 3.19
C LEU A 64 -13.91 -2.32 4.69
N PHE A 65 -13.58 -3.49 5.22
CA PHE A 65 -13.13 -3.64 6.61
C PHE A 65 -11.83 -2.86 6.85
N GLY A 66 -10.90 -2.92 5.90
CA GLY A 66 -9.67 -2.13 5.90
C GLY A 66 -9.92 -0.63 5.98
N LEU A 67 -10.85 -0.12 5.17
CA LEU A 67 -11.26 1.29 5.17
C LEU A 67 -11.84 1.71 6.52
N LEU A 68 -12.75 0.90 7.08
CA LEU A 68 -13.38 1.18 8.37
C LEU A 68 -12.35 1.17 9.52
N ASN A 69 -11.42 0.21 9.51
CA ASN A 69 -10.33 0.15 10.48
C ASN A 69 -9.41 1.37 10.35
N SER A 70 -9.07 1.80 9.13
CA SER A 70 -8.30 3.02 8.89
C SER A 70 -8.97 4.25 9.50
N PHE A 71 -10.29 4.41 9.36
CA PHE A 71 -11.01 5.53 9.98
C PHE A 71 -10.97 5.45 11.52
N ARG A 72 -11.25 4.27 12.09
CA ARG A 72 -11.21 4.06 13.55
C ARG A 72 -9.82 4.36 14.11
N ILE A 73 -8.78 3.75 13.54
CA ILE A 73 -7.38 3.95 13.94
C ILE A 73 -6.98 5.42 13.74
N GLY A 74 -7.36 6.03 12.63
CA GLY A 74 -7.07 7.44 12.34
C GLY A 74 -7.64 8.38 13.40
N ILE A 75 -8.91 8.21 13.80
CA ILE A 75 -9.54 9.04 14.84
C ILE A 75 -8.80 8.92 16.18
N PHE A 76 -8.52 7.70 16.64
CA PHE A 76 -7.79 7.50 17.90
C PHE A 76 -6.35 8.02 17.84
N THR A 77 -5.69 7.88 16.68
CA THR A 77 -4.34 8.38 16.44
C THR A 77 -4.30 9.91 16.45
N ILE A 78 -5.29 10.59 15.87
CA ILE A 78 -5.44 12.05 15.96
C ILE A 78 -5.56 12.46 17.42
N ILE A 79 -6.51 11.88 18.16
CA ILE A 79 -6.76 12.26 19.55
C ILE A 79 -5.48 12.13 20.36
N LEU A 80 -4.79 10.99 20.26
CA LEU A 80 -3.59 10.75 21.06
C LEU A 80 -2.41 11.62 20.61
N SER A 81 -2.12 11.66 19.30
CA SER A 81 -0.95 12.37 18.76
C SER A 81 -1.06 13.89 18.88
N VAL A 82 -2.24 14.45 18.64
CA VAL A 82 -2.47 15.89 18.75
C VAL A 82 -2.38 16.32 20.21
N SER A 83 -2.97 15.55 21.13
CA SER A 83 -2.88 15.82 22.58
C SER A 83 -1.45 15.75 23.09
N MET A 84 -0.71 14.69 22.74
CA MET A 84 0.69 14.52 23.15
C MET A 84 1.60 15.57 22.50
N GLY A 85 1.41 15.87 21.22
CA GLY A 85 2.18 16.87 20.50
C GLY A 85 1.94 18.28 21.05
N LEU A 86 0.69 18.61 21.40
CA LEU A 86 0.34 19.87 22.03
C LEU A 86 0.98 19.98 23.41
N ALA A 87 0.85 18.95 24.25
CA ALA A 87 1.49 18.92 25.57
C ALA A 87 3.01 19.08 25.46
N GLY A 88 3.64 18.36 24.53
CA GLY A 88 5.08 18.47 24.26
C GLY A 88 5.50 19.87 23.85
N ALA A 89 4.73 20.52 22.98
CA ALA A 89 5.01 21.87 22.52
C ALA A 89 4.84 22.93 23.63
N LEU A 90 3.85 22.76 24.51
CA LEU A 90 3.63 23.64 25.66
C LEU A 90 4.73 23.52 26.71
N VAL A 91 5.16 22.29 27.03
CA VAL A 91 6.28 22.08 27.96
C VAL A 91 7.57 22.68 27.39
N MET A 92 7.76 22.62 26.06
CA MET A 92 8.93 23.21 25.41
C MET A 92 9.08 24.72 25.64
N THR A 93 7.97 25.46 25.75
CA THR A 93 8.02 26.90 26.01
C THR A 93 8.36 27.23 27.47
N GLN A 94 8.07 26.30 28.39
CA GLN A 94 8.22 26.49 29.84
C GLN A 94 9.50 25.85 30.42
N ILE A 95 10.09 24.89 29.71
CA ILE A 95 11.29 24.18 30.19
C ILE A 95 12.52 25.09 30.21
N TRP A 96 13.42 24.80 31.15
CA TRP A 96 14.65 25.56 31.34
C TRP A 96 15.52 25.54 30.07
N PRO A 97 16.18 26.66 29.70
CA PRO A 97 16.93 26.75 28.44
C PRO A 97 17.98 25.64 28.25
N LYS A 98 18.65 25.22 29.34
CA LYS A 98 19.68 24.17 29.33
C LYS A 98 19.12 22.77 29.01
N LEU A 99 17.88 22.48 29.40
CA LEU A 99 17.23 21.17 29.16
C LEU A 99 16.45 21.14 27.85
N ARG A 100 16.21 22.30 27.24
CA ARG A 100 15.41 22.45 26.01
C ARG A 100 15.93 21.58 24.86
N ALA A 101 17.25 21.55 24.65
CA ALA A 101 17.88 20.77 23.59
C ALA A 101 17.70 19.25 23.78
N THR A 102 17.92 18.76 25.01
CA THR A 102 17.72 17.34 25.34
C THR A 102 16.25 16.94 25.18
N TYR A 103 15.34 17.75 25.70
CA TYR A 103 13.89 17.52 25.58
C TYR A 103 13.44 17.47 24.12
N TYR A 104 13.89 18.43 23.30
CA TYR A 104 13.64 18.46 21.86
C TYR A 104 14.10 17.17 21.17
N THR A 105 15.33 16.76 21.48
CA THR A 105 15.96 15.57 20.90
C THR A 105 15.17 14.30 21.25
N VAL A 106 14.78 14.14 22.51
CA VAL A 106 13.98 12.98 22.96
C VAL A 106 12.62 12.93 22.26
N LEU A 107 11.93 14.07 22.14
CA LEU A 107 10.62 14.11 21.50
C LEU A 107 10.65 13.93 19.99
N ILE A 108 11.77 14.23 19.32
CA ILE A 108 11.92 14.07 17.86
C ILE A 108 12.56 12.74 17.48
N ALA A 109 13.28 12.10 18.40
CA ALA A 109 13.91 10.80 18.17
C ALA A 109 12.99 9.77 17.47
N PRO A 110 11.69 9.65 17.80
CA PRO A 110 10.78 8.73 17.09
C PRO A 110 10.69 8.93 15.58
N ILE A 111 10.84 10.17 15.08
CA ILE A 111 10.82 10.47 13.64
C ILE A 111 12.03 9.85 12.93
N LEU A 112 13.17 9.76 13.62
CA LEU A 112 14.41 9.21 13.08
C LEU A 112 14.43 7.69 13.07
N ILE A 113 13.57 7.05 13.87
CA ILE A 113 13.50 5.59 13.98
C ILE A 113 12.69 5.04 12.78
N PRO A 114 13.20 4.02 12.06
CA PRO A 114 12.44 3.39 10.99
C PRO A 114 11.10 2.83 11.51
N GLY A 115 10.01 3.06 10.77
CA GLY A 115 8.66 2.64 11.20
C GLY A 115 8.53 1.13 11.50
N VAL A 116 9.32 0.30 10.82
CA VAL A 116 9.42 -1.15 11.08
C VAL A 116 9.90 -1.43 12.51
N VAL A 117 10.94 -0.72 12.96
CA VAL A 117 11.49 -0.87 14.31
C VAL A 117 10.44 -0.44 15.32
N LEU A 118 9.78 0.70 15.11
CA LEU A 118 8.68 1.14 15.98
C LEU A 118 7.57 0.08 16.07
N GLY A 119 7.14 -0.48 14.94
CA GLY A 119 6.07 -1.48 14.91
C GLY A 119 6.42 -2.76 15.68
N ILE A 120 7.62 -3.31 15.45
CA ILE A 120 8.10 -4.50 16.16
C ILE A 120 8.28 -4.20 17.65
N SER A 121 8.88 -3.06 17.99
CA SER A 121 9.07 -2.65 19.38
C SER A 121 7.75 -2.47 20.11
N THR A 122 6.74 -1.83 19.50
CA THR A 122 5.40 -1.69 20.07
C THR A 122 4.75 -3.05 20.32
N LEU A 123 4.79 -3.95 19.34
CA LEU A 123 4.23 -5.30 19.47
C LEU A 123 4.88 -6.06 20.63
N VAL A 124 6.21 -6.11 20.67
CA VAL A 124 6.96 -6.85 21.70
C VAL A 124 6.80 -6.23 23.08
N PHE A 125 6.85 -4.90 23.19
CA PHE A 125 6.74 -4.18 24.46
C PHE A 125 5.37 -4.43 25.12
N TRP A 126 4.28 -4.19 24.39
CA TRP A 126 2.93 -4.39 24.90
C TRP A 126 2.59 -5.87 25.10
N GLY A 127 3.12 -6.76 24.25
CA GLY A 127 3.03 -8.20 24.45
C GLY A 127 3.68 -8.65 25.76
N ARG A 128 4.88 -8.13 26.09
CA ARG A 128 5.54 -8.43 27.38
C ARG A 128 4.80 -7.86 28.58
N ILE A 129 4.25 -6.65 28.48
CA ILE A 129 3.40 -6.08 29.54
C ILE A 129 2.17 -6.98 29.76
N ASN A 130 1.53 -7.45 28.70
CA ASN A 130 0.38 -8.34 28.79
C ASN A 130 0.71 -9.63 29.55
N THR A 131 1.84 -10.26 29.22
CA THR A 131 2.32 -11.47 29.90
C THR A 131 2.67 -11.20 31.36
N TYR A 132 3.35 -10.08 31.65
CA TYR A 132 3.73 -9.70 33.00
C TYR A 132 2.51 -9.47 33.91
N LEU A 133 1.44 -8.88 33.36
CA LEU A 133 0.17 -8.68 34.05
C LEU A 133 -0.70 -9.95 34.12
N GLY A 134 -0.24 -11.08 33.56
CA GLY A 134 -1.00 -12.34 33.56
C GLY A 134 -2.30 -12.29 32.74
N LEU A 135 -2.41 -11.37 31.78
CA LEU A 135 -3.64 -11.15 31.03
C LEU A 135 -3.76 -12.13 29.85
N SER A 136 -5.00 -12.52 29.53
CA SER A 136 -5.32 -13.39 28.40
C SER A 136 -4.92 -12.76 27.04
N SER A 137 -4.84 -13.59 26.00
CA SER A 137 -4.60 -13.16 24.61
C SER A 137 -5.67 -12.22 24.05
N ASN A 138 -6.86 -12.20 24.66
CA ASN A 138 -7.96 -11.29 24.28
C ASN A 138 -7.91 -9.91 24.97
N SER A 139 -6.80 -9.61 25.64
CA SER A 139 -6.58 -8.32 26.32
C SER A 139 -6.40 -7.16 25.34
N ILE A 140 -6.65 -5.93 25.82
CA ILE A 140 -6.43 -4.70 25.06
C ILE A 140 -4.98 -4.56 24.57
N PHE A 141 -4.00 -5.08 25.32
CA PHE A 141 -2.59 -5.01 24.97
C PHE A 141 -2.19 -5.91 23.79
N GLN A 142 -3.03 -6.87 23.40
CA GLN A 142 -2.89 -7.68 22.19
C GLN A 142 -3.93 -7.32 21.12
N ASN A 143 -4.61 -6.17 21.26
CA ASN A 143 -5.51 -5.69 20.24
C ASN A 143 -4.76 -4.91 19.15
N GLY A 144 -4.95 -5.30 17.88
CA GLY A 144 -4.26 -4.67 16.76
C GLY A 144 -4.59 -3.19 16.55
N ILE A 145 -5.80 -2.75 16.90
CA ILE A 145 -6.17 -1.32 16.86
C ILE A 145 -5.36 -0.57 17.92
N PHE A 146 -5.31 -1.08 19.15
CA PHE A 146 -4.55 -0.47 20.25
C PHE A 146 -3.06 -0.36 19.91
N LEU A 147 -2.45 -1.46 19.46
CA LEU A 147 -1.05 -1.51 19.08
C LEU A 147 -0.74 -0.55 17.94
N THR A 148 -1.61 -0.49 16.92
CA THR A 148 -1.41 0.39 15.77
C THR A 148 -1.53 1.86 16.17
N VAL A 149 -2.54 2.23 16.97
CA VAL A 149 -2.72 3.60 17.46
C VAL A 149 -1.49 4.05 18.24
N LEU A 150 -0.97 3.23 19.17
CA LEU A 150 0.19 3.60 19.97
C LEU A 150 1.49 3.67 19.16
N GLY A 151 1.73 2.68 18.31
CA GLY A 151 2.92 2.64 17.46
C GLY A 151 2.97 3.82 16.50
N GLN A 152 1.83 4.17 15.89
CA GLN A 152 1.75 5.34 15.02
C GLN A 152 1.85 6.66 15.81
N SER A 153 1.17 6.75 16.95
CA SER A 153 1.16 7.99 17.73
C SER A 153 2.53 8.39 18.26
N THR A 154 3.44 7.44 18.46
CA THR A 154 4.79 7.71 18.98
C THR A 154 5.57 8.68 18.09
N PHE A 155 5.47 8.56 16.75
CA PHE A 155 6.16 9.47 15.83
C PHE A 155 5.23 10.58 15.29
N ILE A 156 3.92 10.32 15.17
CA ILE A 156 2.97 11.34 14.71
C ILE A 156 2.81 12.45 15.75
N ALA A 157 2.91 12.14 17.04
CA ALA A 157 2.92 13.15 18.10
C ALA A 157 4.07 14.15 17.93
N SER A 158 5.25 13.68 17.50
CA SER A 158 6.41 14.53 17.19
C SER A 158 6.12 15.46 16.01
N TYR A 159 5.48 14.97 14.94
CA TYR A 159 5.05 15.83 13.83
C TYR A 159 4.04 16.90 14.28
N CYS A 160 3.05 16.51 15.09
CA CYS A 160 2.07 17.43 15.66
C CYS A 160 2.76 18.50 16.54
N MET A 161 3.72 18.08 17.37
CA MET A 161 4.51 18.99 18.20
C MET A 161 5.23 20.05 17.36
N LEU A 162 5.85 19.67 16.23
CA LEU A 162 6.53 20.62 15.35
C LEU A 162 5.58 21.69 14.80
N VAL A 163 4.36 21.29 14.42
CA VAL A 163 3.31 22.23 13.98
C VAL A 163 2.95 23.21 15.10
N PHE A 164 2.80 22.71 16.33
CA PHE A 164 2.48 23.56 17.48
C PHE A 164 3.62 24.50 17.88
N ILE A 165 4.88 24.04 17.87
CA ILE A 165 6.04 24.88 18.13
C ILE A 165 6.10 26.04 17.13
N ALA A 166 5.93 25.76 15.83
CA ALA A 166 5.92 26.80 14.80
C ALA A 166 4.80 27.84 15.00
N ARG A 167 3.65 27.41 15.53
CA ARG A 167 2.56 28.31 15.88
C ARG A 167 2.86 29.13 17.15
N LEU A 168 3.37 28.49 18.19
CA LEU A 168 3.72 29.11 19.48
C LEU A 168 4.86 30.12 19.36
N GLN A 169 5.77 29.97 18.40
CA GLN A 169 6.81 30.97 18.10
C GLN A 169 6.25 32.34 17.70
N ARG A 170 5.00 32.39 17.24
CA ARG A 170 4.30 33.63 16.87
C ARG A 170 3.31 34.09 17.95
N TYR A 171 3.27 33.40 19.09
CA TYR A 171 2.41 33.76 20.21
C TYR A 171 3.08 34.86 21.04
N ASP A 172 2.34 35.93 21.32
CA ASP A 172 2.77 36.98 22.23
C ASP A 172 2.49 36.55 23.68
N SER A 173 3.55 36.32 24.47
CA SER A 173 3.41 35.94 25.88
C SER A 173 2.77 37.04 26.72
N GLY A 174 2.85 38.31 26.29
CA GLY A 174 2.24 39.45 26.97
C GLY A 174 0.72 39.33 27.08
N LEU A 175 0.06 38.62 26.15
CA LEU A 175 -1.38 38.35 26.24
C LEU A 175 -1.73 37.44 27.43
N THR A 176 -0.86 36.47 27.75
CA THR A 176 -1.05 35.61 28.92
C THR A 176 -0.75 36.39 30.20
N GLU A 177 0.33 37.17 30.22
CA GLU A 177 0.73 37.99 31.37
C GLU A 177 -0.36 39.01 31.73
N ALA A 178 -0.86 39.76 30.76
CA ALA A 178 -1.96 40.72 30.96
C ALA A 178 -3.24 40.06 31.50
N ALA A 179 -3.52 38.81 31.12
CA ALA A 179 -4.67 38.09 31.65
C ALA A 179 -4.49 37.69 33.11
N LEU A 180 -3.27 37.28 33.48
CA LEU A 180 -2.93 36.99 34.87
C LEU A 180 -2.99 38.26 35.74
N ASP A 181 -2.53 39.40 35.20
CA ASP A 181 -2.60 40.71 35.87
C ASP A 181 -4.05 41.17 36.13
N LEU A 182 -4.99 40.82 35.23
CA LEU A 182 -6.43 41.03 35.40
C LEU A 182 -7.10 40.01 36.35
N GLY A 183 -6.33 39.16 37.01
CA GLY A 183 -6.81 38.18 37.99
C GLY A 183 -7.27 36.85 37.40
N ALA A 184 -6.99 36.56 36.11
CA ALA A 184 -7.29 35.24 35.56
C ALA A 184 -6.35 34.18 36.13
N THR A 185 -6.85 32.96 36.32
CA THR A 185 -5.97 31.82 36.66
C THR A 185 -5.24 31.31 35.41
N HIS A 186 -4.11 30.60 35.58
CA HIS A 186 -3.38 29.98 34.45
C HIS A 186 -4.27 29.11 33.55
N LEU A 187 -5.21 28.37 34.14
CA LEU A 187 -6.15 27.54 33.38
C LEU A 187 -7.15 28.38 32.59
N GLN A 188 -7.58 29.53 33.13
CA GLN A 188 -8.44 30.47 32.43
C GLN A 188 -7.68 31.16 31.28
N ALA A 189 -6.46 31.66 31.52
CA ALA A 189 -5.63 32.26 30.48
C ALA A 189 -5.33 31.27 29.35
N PHE A 190 -4.99 30.02 29.69
CA PHE A 190 -4.80 28.95 28.72
C PHE A 190 -6.08 28.71 27.89
N ARG A 191 -7.23 28.46 28.53
CA ARG A 191 -8.47 28.12 27.83
C ARG A 191 -9.07 29.27 27.02
N LYS A 192 -8.93 30.52 27.48
CA LYS A 192 -9.57 31.69 26.86
C LYS A 192 -8.68 32.41 25.84
N ILE A 193 -7.35 32.28 25.94
CA ILE A 193 -6.41 33.05 25.11
C ILE A 193 -5.53 32.11 24.29
N GLN A 194 -4.74 31.28 24.97
CA GLN A 194 -3.72 30.47 24.32
C GLN A 194 -4.33 29.34 23.46
N LEU A 195 -5.32 28.63 23.98
CA LEU A 195 -5.97 27.51 23.28
C LEU A 195 -6.73 27.99 22.02
N PRO A 196 -7.51 29.09 22.05
CA PRO A 196 -8.11 29.66 20.84
C PRO A 196 -7.10 30.10 19.80
N PHE A 197 -5.96 30.68 20.22
CA PHE A 197 -4.86 31.01 19.31
C PHE A 197 -4.28 29.78 18.59
N LEU A 198 -4.33 28.61 19.25
CA LEU A 198 -3.86 27.33 18.74
C LEU A 198 -4.92 26.56 17.93
N TYR A 199 -6.20 26.91 17.95
CA TYR A 199 -7.24 26.18 17.19
C TYR A 199 -6.92 25.96 15.70
N PRO A 200 -6.41 26.95 14.94
CA PRO A 200 -6.02 26.73 13.55
C PRO A 200 -4.88 25.71 13.39
N ALA A 201 -3.93 25.72 14.34
CA ALA A 201 -2.84 24.76 14.38
C ALA A 201 -3.31 23.37 14.82
N ILE A 202 -4.28 23.26 15.74
CA ILE A 202 -4.90 22.00 16.14
C ILE A 202 -5.59 21.37 14.92
N GLY A 203 -6.36 22.16 14.16
CA GLY A 203 -6.98 21.69 12.91
C GLY A 203 -5.96 21.18 11.89
N SER A 204 -4.89 21.95 11.67
CA SER A 204 -3.81 21.58 10.74
C SER A 204 -3.07 20.30 11.19
N ALA A 205 -2.73 20.20 12.48
CA ALA A 205 -2.08 19.03 13.07
C ALA A 205 -2.99 17.79 13.04
N SER A 206 -4.31 17.97 13.19
CA SER A 206 -5.28 16.88 13.14
C SER A 206 -5.39 16.29 11.73
N VAL A 207 -5.42 17.14 10.69
CA VAL A 207 -5.38 16.68 9.29
C VAL A 207 -4.06 16.00 8.98
N LEU A 208 -2.93 16.57 9.43
CA LEU A 208 -1.61 15.95 9.28
C LEU A 208 -1.56 14.57 9.94
N ALA A 209 -2.04 14.44 11.17
CA ALA A 209 -2.07 13.18 11.90
C ALA A 209 -2.97 12.14 11.22
N LEU A 210 -4.13 12.56 10.70
CA LEU A 210 -5.02 11.68 9.95
C LEU A 210 -4.34 11.16 8.69
N LEU A 211 -3.74 12.04 7.89
CA LEU A 211 -3.07 11.67 6.64
C LEU A 211 -1.90 10.71 6.91
N ALA A 212 -1.03 11.06 7.87
CA ALA A 212 0.12 10.25 8.26
C ALA A 212 -0.30 8.86 8.80
N SER A 213 -1.43 8.78 9.51
CA SER A 213 -2.00 7.51 9.98
C SER A 213 -2.59 6.69 8.85
N PHE A 214 -3.36 7.32 7.96
CA PHE A 214 -4.08 6.67 6.87
C PHE A 214 -3.13 6.05 5.85
N GLU A 215 -1.99 6.69 5.57
CA GLU A 215 -0.96 6.18 4.64
C GLU A 215 0.10 5.30 5.31
N ASN A 216 0.02 5.06 6.63
CA ASN A 216 1.06 4.32 7.33
C ASN A 216 1.04 2.82 6.97
N TYR A 217 2.07 2.39 6.26
CA TYR A 217 2.35 0.98 5.98
C TYR A 217 3.42 0.41 6.92
N ASN A 218 4.50 1.15 7.15
CA ASN A 218 5.73 0.64 7.76
C ASN A 218 5.54 0.16 9.21
N THR A 219 4.87 0.95 10.03
CA THR A 219 4.60 0.59 11.44
C THR A 219 3.43 -0.40 11.51
N THR A 220 2.36 -0.10 10.78
CA THR A 220 1.11 -0.86 10.79
C THR A 220 1.30 -2.32 10.39
N THR A 221 2.24 -2.63 9.49
CA THR A 221 2.51 -4.01 9.04
C THR A 221 2.83 -4.96 10.19
N PHE A 222 3.36 -4.46 11.31
CA PHE A 222 3.70 -5.27 12.48
C PHE A 222 2.66 -5.17 13.61
N THR A 223 1.77 -4.18 13.58
CA THR A 223 0.84 -3.89 14.68
C THR A 223 -0.62 -4.19 14.35
N PHE A 224 -0.98 -4.43 13.09
CA PHE A 224 -2.38 -4.58 12.68
C PHE A 224 -3.06 -5.85 13.25
N LEU A 225 -2.31 -6.93 13.46
CA LEU A 225 -2.81 -8.26 13.86
C LEU A 225 -4.04 -8.70 13.03
N ASN A 226 -5.24 -8.70 13.62
CA ASN A 226 -6.49 -9.12 12.98
C ASN A 226 -7.28 -7.94 12.38
N TYR A 227 -6.75 -6.72 12.43
CA TYR A 227 -7.41 -5.48 12.01
C TYR A 227 -6.59 -4.79 10.92
N PRO A 228 -6.52 -5.34 9.69
CA PRO A 228 -5.81 -4.69 8.60
C PRO A 228 -6.41 -3.30 8.34
N THR A 229 -5.56 -2.31 8.13
CA THR A 229 -5.94 -1.00 7.59
C THR A 229 -6.08 -1.08 6.07
N LEU A 230 -6.63 -0.05 5.44
CA LEU A 230 -6.73 0.04 3.98
C LEU A 230 -5.37 -0.15 3.28
N THR A 231 -4.31 0.45 3.83
CA THR A 231 -2.94 0.32 3.30
C THR A 231 -2.43 -1.11 3.38
N ILE A 232 -2.68 -1.81 4.49
CA ILE A 232 -2.30 -3.21 4.67
C ILE A 232 -3.13 -4.12 3.77
N ALA A 233 -4.45 -3.93 3.73
CA ALA A 233 -5.35 -4.69 2.87
C ALA A 233 -4.94 -4.58 1.39
N LEU A 234 -4.61 -3.36 0.95
CA LEU A 234 -4.10 -3.11 -0.39
C LEU A 234 -2.76 -3.81 -0.64
N ALA A 235 -1.81 -3.70 0.29
CA ALA A 235 -0.51 -4.35 0.17
C ALA A 235 -0.61 -5.88 0.13
N GLN A 236 -1.51 -6.47 0.93
CA GLN A 236 -1.79 -7.91 0.92
C GLN A 236 -2.35 -8.34 -0.43
N LYS A 237 -3.29 -7.58 -1.01
CA LYS A 237 -3.80 -7.86 -2.36
C LYS A 237 -2.72 -7.80 -3.43
N VAL A 238 -1.86 -6.79 -3.39
CA VAL A 238 -0.75 -6.68 -4.36
C VAL A 238 0.17 -7.91 -4.31
N ARG A 239 0.39 -8.48 -3.11
CA ARG A 239 1.22 -9.69 -2.93
C ARG A 239 0.53 -10.98 -3.36
N LEU A 240 -0.78 -11.09 -3.16
CA LEU A 240 -1.56 -12.32 -3.43
C LEU A 240 -2.06 -12.42 -4.88
N GLY A 241 -2.18 -11.28 -5.58
CA GLY A 241 -2.59 -11.22 -6.98
C GLY A 241 -3.22 -9.87 -7.31
N ILE A 242 -2.67 -9.19 -8.33
CA ILE A 242 -3.15 -7.87 -8.75
C ILE A 242 -4.30 -8.05 -9.75
N ASN A 243 -5.49 -7.56 -9.40
CA ASN A 243 -6.58 -7.32 -10.35
C ASN A 243 -6.89 -5.81 -10.45
N PRO A 244 -7.58 -5.33 -11.50
CA PRO A 244 -7.88 -3.91 -11.65
C PRO A 244 -8.87 -3.31 -10.64
N SER A 245 -9.35 -4.07 -9.64
CA SER A 245 -10.10 -3.48 -8.50
C SER A 245 -9.25 -2.47 -7.72
N ILE A 246 -7.93 -2.68 -7.67
CA ILE A 246 -6.96 -1.75 -7.07
C ILE A 246 -6.87 -0.45 -7.89
N SER A 247 -6.87 -0.57 -9.22
CA SER A 247 -6.89 0.55 -10.15
C SER A 247 -8.17 1.38 -9.98
N ALA A 248 -9.32 0.72 -9.82
CA ALA A 248 -10.59 1.38 -9.52
C ALA A 248 -10.55 2.14 -8.18
N LEU A 249 -9.97 1.55 -7.13
CA LEU A 249 -9.78 2.23 -5.85
C LEU A 249 -8.87 3.47 -6.00
N ALA A 250 -7.75 3.34 -6.72
CA ALA A 250 -6.85 4.45 -6.99
C ALA A 250 -7.59 5.58 -7.73
N PHE A 251 -8.37 5.27 -8.76
CA PHE A 251 -9.19 6.25 -9.47
C PHE A 251 -10.19 6.97 -8.55
N ILE A 252 -10.88 6.25 -7.67
CA ILE A 252 -11.80 6.85 -6.70
C ILE A 252 -11.07 7.80 -5.76
N ILE A 253 -9.92 7.38 -5.20
CA ILE A 253 -9.12 8.21 -4.31
C ILE A 253 -8.67 9.48 -5.03
N VAL A 254 -8.18 9.38 -6.26
CA VAL A 254 -7.77 10.54 -7.07
C VAL A 254 -8.93 11.49 -7.30
N CYS A 255 -10.09 10.98 -7.72
CA CYS A 255 -11.28 11.79 -7.92
C CYS A 255 -11.68 12.52 -6.64
N LEU A 256 -11.65 11.83 -5.49
CA LEU A 256 -11.93 12.44 -4.19
C LEU A 256 -10.91 13.51 -3.81
N THR A 257 -9.61 13.24 -3.97
CA THR A 257 -8.55 14.20 -3.67
C THR A 257 -8.68 15.46 -4.52
N VAL A 258 -8.90 15.29 -5.84
CA VAL A 258 -9.15 16.38 -6.78
C VAL A 258 -10.40 17.17 -6.39
N PHE A 259 -11.48 16.48 -6.03
CA PHE A 259 -12.72 17.10 -5.57
C PHE A 259 -12.52 17.93 -4.30
N PHE A 260 -11.86 17.39 -3.26
CA PHE A 260 -11.61 18.13 -2.03
C PHE A 260 -10.64 19.30 -2.24
N ALA A 261 -9.61 19.13 -3.09
CA ALA A 261 -8.69 20.21 -3.45
C ALA A 261 -9.43 21.36 -4.16
N LEU A 262 -10.35 21.05 -5.08
CA LEU A 262 -11.23 22.06 -5.69
C LEU A 262 -12.07 22.77 -4.65
N VAL A 263 -12.78 22.03 -3.81
CA VAL A 263 -13.67 22.62 -2.80
C VAL A 263 -12.87 23.55 -1.87
N HIS A 264 -11.67 23.13 -1.46
CA HIS A 264 -10.76 23.94 -0.66
C HIS A 264 -10.32 25.22 -1.39
N GLU A 265 -9.88 25.11 -2.65
CA GLU A 265 -9.45 26.25 -3.46
C GLU A 265 -10.60 27.24 -3.69
N VAL A 266 -11.80 26.74 -4.02
CA VAL A 266 -12.99 27.57 -4.21
C VAL A 266 -13.35 28.31 -2.93
N ARG A 267 -13.31 27.64 -1.77
CA ARG A 267 -13.57 28.28 -0.47
C ARG A 267 -12.52 29.34 -0.15
N THR A 268 -11.24 29.02 -0.34
CA THR A 268 -10.13 29.94 -0.06
C THR A 268 -10.20 31.18 -0.94
N ARG A 269 -10.45 31.02 -2.24
CA ARG A 269 -10.60 32.15 -3.16
C ARG A 269 -11.85 32.98 -2.89
N ARG A 270 -12.97 32.36 -2.52
CA ARG A 270 -14.18 33.09 -2.10
C ARG A 270 -13.89 33.95 -0.88
N ALA A 271 -13.16 33.44 0.11
CA ALA A 271 -12.75 34.21 1.28
C ALA A 271 -11.85 35.39 0.89
N GLN A 272 -10.87 35.19 0.00
CA GLN A 272 -10.00 36.26 -0.51
C GLN A 272 -10.76 37.34 -1.28
N LEU A 273 -11.71 36.96 -2.15
CA LEU A 273 -12.55 37.88 -2.91
C LEU A 273 -13.51 38.66 -2.01
N ALA A 274 -14.07 38.03 -0.97
CA ALA A 274 -14.92 38.71 0.01
C ALA A 274 -14.13 39.80 0.77
N ILE A 275 -12.90 39.49 1.18
CA ILE A 275 -11.98 40.45 1.80
C ILE A 275 -11.61 41.58 0.82
N ALA A 276 -11.29 41.24 -0.43
CA ALA A 276 -10.94 42.23 -1.46
C ALA A 276 -12.10 43.18 -1.82
N ASN A 277 -13.35 42.71 -1.72
CA ASN A 277 -14.55 43.49 -1.98
C ASN A 277 -15.12 44.18 -0.72
N GLY A 278 -14.38 44.19 0.40
CA GLY A 278 -14.78 44.89 1.64
C GLY A 278 -15.95 44.25 2.40
N ALA A 279 -16.36 43.03 2.06
CA ALA A 279 -17.43 42.32 2.76
C ALA A 279 -16.89 41.61 4.02
N PRO A 280 -17.57 41.68 5.17
CA PRO A 280 -17.17 40.91 6.35
C PRO A 280 -17.25 39.42 6.04
N VAL A 281 -16.24 38.66 6.48
CA VAL A 281 -16.04 37.22 6.20
C VAL A 281 -17.26 36.36 6.59
N GLY A 282 -18.15 36.87 7.46
CA GLY A 282 -19.42 36.25 7.86
C GLY A 282 -20.62 36.47 6.93
N ALA A 283 -20.56 37.38 5.95
CA ALA A 283 -21.69 37.70 5.08
C ALA A 283 -21.82 36.79 3.83
N VAL A 284 -20.89 35.88 3.59
CA VAL A 284 -20.97 34.92 2.46
C VAL A 284 -21.79 33.70 2.87
N ARG A 285 -23.05 33.92 3.22
CA ARG A 285 -24.08 32.88 3.35
C ARG A 285 -25.22 33.23 2.39
N GLY A 286 -25.06 32.86 1.12
CA GLY A 286 -26.12 33.05 0.13
C GLY A 286 -25.67 32.78 -1.30
N GLY A 287 -26.42 31.92 -2.00
CA GLY A 287 -26.44 31.78 -3.46
C GLY A 287 -25.24 31.11 -4.13
N PHE A 288 -25.46 29.95 -4.75
CA PHE A 288 -24.50 29.39 -5.71
C PHE A 288 -24.50 30.25 -6.98
N GLN A 289 -23.66 31.28 -7.02
CA GLN A 289 -23.31 31.98 -8.27
C GLN A 289 -22.05 31.33 -8.85
N MET A 290 -22.15 30.83 -10.09
CA MET A 290 -21.02 30.25 -10.83
C MET A 290 -19.94 31.33 -10.99
N PRO A 291 -18.74 31.12 -10.43
CA PRO A 291 -17.73 32.16 -10.39
C PRO A 291 -16.97 32.26 -11.73
N ARG A 292 -16.74 33.51 -12.18
CA ARG A 292 -16.09 33.89 -13.46
C ARG A 292 -14.70 33.27 -13.73
N PHE A 293 -14.08 32.59 -12.75
CA PHE A 293 -12.75 31.97 -12.89
C PHE A 293 -12.76 30.63 -13.63
N LEU A 294 -13.92 29.97 -13.78
CA LEU A 294 -14.07 28.80 -14.67
C LEU A 294 -13.79 29.16 -16.14
N ALA A 295 -13.80 30.44 -16.51
CA ALA A 295 -13.46 30.90 -17.85
C ALA A 295 -12.00 31.37 -18.01
N ALA A 296 -11.26 31.61 -16.91
CA ALA A 296 -9.98 32.33 -16.94
C ALA A 296 -8.75 31.49 -16.53
N ASN A 297 -8.96 30.32 -15.89
CA ASN A 297 -7.85 29.46 -15.46
C ASN A 297 -7.89 28.11 -16.19
N PRO A 298 -6.94 27.82 -17.11
CA PRO A 298 -6.92 26.58 -17.86
C PRO A 298 -6.80 25.34 -16.95
N ALA A 299 -6.14 25.45 -15.78
CA ALA A 299 -6.06 24.34 -14.83
C ALA A 299 -7.41 24.05 -14.15
N ALA A 300 -8.19 25.09 -13.81
CA ALA A 300 -9.51 24.93 -13.24
C ALA A 300 -10.52 24.39 -14.27
N ILE A 301 -10.37 24.78 -15.55
CA ILE A 301 -11.12 24.22 -16.68
C ILE A 301 -10.80 22.74 -16.86
N MET A 302 -9.52 22.38 -16.96
CA MET A 302 -9.09 20.98 -17.12
C MET A 302 -9.59 20.08 -15.98
N LEU A 303 -9.60 20.63 -14.77
CA LEU A 303 -9.94 19.86 -13.58
C LEU A 303 -11.47 19.80 -13.35
N SER A 304 -12.23 20.83 -13.73
CA SER A 304 -13.69 20.75 -13.80
C SER A 304 -14.17 19.86 -14.95
N LEU A 305 -13.52 19.90 -16.11
CA LEU A 305 -13.71 18.94 -17.20
C LEU A 305 -13.40 17.52 -16.76
N PHE A 306 -12.34 17.30 -15.97
CA PHE A 306 -12.04 15.99 -15.41
C PHE A 306 -13.15 15.50 -14.46
N VAL A 307 -13.68 16.38 -13.60
CA VAL A 307 -14.80 16.04 -12.71
C VAL A 307 -16.09 15.76 -13.49
N ILE A 308 -16.39 16.57 -14.52
CA ILE A 308 -17.54 16.35 -15.41
C ILE A 308 -17.37 15.06 -16.20
N ALA A 309 -16.17 14.77 -16.69
CA ALA A 309 -15.85 13.52 -17.39
C ALA A 309 -15.95 12.31 -16.45
N ALA A 310 -15.49 12.43 -15.21
CA ALA A 310 -15.63 11.38 -14.20
C ALA A 310 -17.11 11.15 -13.83
N ALA A 311 -17.89 12.21 -13.64
CA ALA A 311 -19.34 12.12 -13.39
C ALA A 311 -20.08 11.54 -14.60
N GLY A 312 -19.73 11.98 -15.81
CA GLY A 312 -20.23 11.44 -17.07
C GLY A 312 -19.88 9.97 -17.26
N MET A 313 -18.67 9.54 -16.87
CA MET A 313 -18.30 8.13 -16.84
C MET A 313 -19.14 7.33 -15.84
N VAL A 314 -19.42 7.87 -14.65
CA VAL A 314 -20.28 7.19 -13.67
C VAL A 314 -21.71 7.03 -14.19
N VAL A 315 -22.25 8.04 -14.88
CA VAL A 315 -23.57 7.93 -15.52
C VAL A 315 -23.53 6.94 -16.69
N PHE A 316 -22.51 7.01 -17.54
CA PHE A 316 -22.31 6.07 -18.64
C PHE A 316 -22.18 4.61 -18.13
N ALA A 317 -21.57 4.41 -16.96
CA ALA A 317 -21.50 3.11 -16.30
C ALA A 317 -22.86 2.48 -16.00
N GLN A 318 -23.88 3.30 -15.74
CA GLN A 318 -25.22 2.80 -15.43
C GLN A 318 -25.94 2.25 -16.67
N PHE A 319 -25.54 2.70 -17.87
CA PHE A 319 -26.20 2.34 -19.13
C PHE A 319 -25.37 1.42 -20.02
N TYR A 320 -24.12 1.10 -19.65
CA TYR A 320 -23.20 0.31 -20.47
C TYR A 320 -23.09 -1.15 -20.00
N ASP A 321 -23.44 -2.10 -20.87
CA ASP A 321 -23.26 -3.54 -20.64
C ASP A 321 -22.03 -4.08 -21.42
N PRO A 322 -20.94 -4.51 -20.73
CA PRO A 322 -19.74 -5.01 -21.39
C PRO A 322 -19.83 -6.48 -21.87
N GLU A 323 -20.86 -7.24 -21.47
CA GLU A 323 -20.90 -8.70 -21.70
C GLU A 323 -20.88 -9.12 -23.18
N PRO A 324 -21.60 -8.47 -24.11
CA PRO A 324 -21.56 -8.83 -25.53
C PRO A 324 -20.15 -8.70 -26.14
N ALA A 325 -19.45 -7.62 -25.79
CA ALA A 325 -18.11 -7.36 -26.28
C ALA A 325 -17.08 -8.35 -25.69
N LYS A 326 -17.23 -8.73 -24.41
CA LYS A 326 -16.39 -9.76 -23.78
C LYS A 326 -16.55 -11.12 -24.45
N LYS A 327 -17.77 -11.49 -24.86
CA LYS A 327 -18.02 -12.77 -25.56
C LYS A 327 -17.25 -12.84 -26.88
N ILE A 328 -17.36 -11.80 -27.70
CA ILE A 328 -16.64 -11.70 -28.98
C ILE A 328 -15.12 -11.77 -28.75
N LEU A 329 -14.62 -11.12 -27.70
CA LEU A 329 -13.20 -11.15 -27.37
C LEU A 329 -12.73 -12.55 -26.93
N ARG A 330 -13.54 -13.27 -26.13
CA ARG A 330 -13.24 -14.66 -25.74
C ARG A 330 -13.16 -15.58 -26.96
N GLU A 331 -14.13 -15.46 -27.88
CA GLU A 331 -14.14 -16.21 -29.14
C GLU A 331 -12.89 -15.91 -29.99
N LYS A 332 -12.51 -14.64 -30.10
CA LYS A 332 -11.29 -14.21 -30.83
C LYS A 332 -10.02 -14.76 -30.18
N LYS A 333 -9.89 -14.70 -28.86
CA LYS A 333 -8.73 -15.25 -28.10
C LYS A 333 -8.63 -16.77 -28.26
N GLN A 334 -9.76 -17.49 -28.23
CA GLN A 334 -9.80 -18.93 -28.46
C GLN A 334 -9.39 -19.29 -29.89
N ALA A 335 -9.89 -18.57 -30.89
CA ALA A 335 -9.50 -18.76 -32.28
C ALA A 335 -8.00 -18.52 -32.50
N GLU A 336 -7.42 -17.51 -31.84
CA GLU A 336 -5.99 -17.25 -31.89
C GLU A 336 -5.15 -18.34 -31.22
N GLN A 337 -5.58 -18.82 -30.04
CA GLN A 337 -4.94 -19.96 -29.37
C GLN A 337 -4.95 -21.21 -30.25
N GLN A 338 -6.08 -21.50 -30.91
CA GLN A 338 -6.17 -22.63 -31.84
C GLN A 338 -5.22 -22.47 -33.03
N LYS A 339 -5.09 -21.26 -33.60
CA LYS A 339 -4.10 -20.98 -34.66
C LYS A 339 -2.66 -21.22 -34.18
N ARG A 340 -2.32 -20.80 -32.96
CA ARG A 340 -0.99 -21.03 -32.37
C ARG A 340 -0.71 -22.51 -32.16
N ILE A 341 -1.68 -23.28 -31.66
CA ILE A 341 -1.54 -24.74 -31.48
C ILE A 341 -1.32 -25.44 -32.83
N LYS A 342 -2.12 -25.09 -33.85
CA LYS A 342 -1.97 -25.63 -35.21
C LYS A 342 -0.60 -25.30 -35.81
N ALA A 343 -0.15 -24.05 -35.70
CA ALA A 343 1.17 -23.63 -36.18
C ALA A 343 2.32 -24.37 -35.48
N VAL A 344 2.21 -24.63 -34.17
CA VAL A 344 3.20 -25.43 -33.42
C VAL A 344 3.18 -26.90 -33.88
N GLN A 345 2.01 -27.48 -34.11
CA GLN A 345 1.88 -28.84 -34.64
C GLN A 345 2.47 -28.97 -36.06
N GLU A 346 2.22 -28.00 -36.94
CA GLU A 346 2.81 -27.95 -38.27
C GLU A 346 4.32 -27.82 -38.22
N ARG A 347 4.86 -26.94 -37.36
CA ARG A 347 6.32 -26.84 -37.13
C ARG A 347 6.91 -28.17 -36.68
N MET A 348 6.28 -28.85 -35.73
CA MET A 348 6.72 -30.18 -35.28
C MET A 348 6.65 -31.23 -36.40
N ARG A 349 5.63 -31.17 -37.26
CA ARG A 349 5.47 -32.09 -38.40
C ARG A 349 6.55 -31.87 -39.45
N LEU A 350 6.84 -30.62 -39.81
CA LEU A 350 7.91 -30.28 -40.76
C LEU A 350 9.29 -30.67 -40.23
N GLN A 351 9.55 -30.45 -38.93
CA GLN A 351 10.78 -30.92 -38.30
C GLN A 351 10.92 -32.44 -38.37
N ARG A 352 9.84 -33.19 -38.08
CA ARG A 352 9.83 -34.66 -38.22
C ARG A 352 10.08 -35.11 -39.66
N LEU A 353 9.55 -34.40 -40.66
CA LEU A 353 9.79 -34.70 -42.08
C LEU A 353 11.22 -34.38 -42.50
N GLN A 354 11.78 -33.24 -42.09
CA GLN A 354 13.19 -32.90 -42.28
C GLN A 354 14.09 -33.95 -41.61
N GLN A 355 13.72 -34.42 -40.43
CA GLN A 355 14.45 -35.47 -39.72
C GLN A 355 14.30 -36.86 -40.38
N LYS A 356 13.25 -37.09 -41.16
CA LYS A 356 13.12 -38.30 -41.99
C LYS A 356 13.87 -38.17 -43.33
N MET A 357 13.96 -36.97 -43.90
CA MET A 357 14.69 -36.69 -45.14
C MET A 357 16.21 -36.62 -44.93
N LYS A 358 16.67 -36.12 -43.78
CA LYS A 358 17.99 -36.49 -43.25
C LYS A 358 17.90 -37.96 -42.85
N GLY A 359 18.11 -38.86 -43.80
CA GLY A 359 18.28 -40.29 -43.52
C GLY A 359 19.31 -40.50 -42.39
N PRO A 360 19.34 -41.68 -41.75
CA PRO A 360 20.18 -41.92 -40.57
C PRO A 360 21.61 -41.45 -40.86
N ASP A 361 22.10 -40.48 -40.08
CA ASP A 361 23.44 -39.92 -40.25
C ASP A 361 24.48 -41.04 -40.12
N ILE A 362 24.95 -41.59 -41.25
CA ILE A 362 25.94 -42.69 -41.29
C ILE A 362 27.32 -42.19 -40.81
N PHE A 363 27.51 -40.87 -40.73
CA PHE A 363 28.75 -40.22 -40.27
C PHE A 363 28.62 -39.50 -38.92
N ALA A 364 27.44 -39.51 -38.28
CA ALA A 364 27.37 -39.10 -36.89
C ALA A 364 27.99 -40.24 -36.05
N PRO A 365 28.95 -39.97 -35.14
CA PRO A 365 29.51 -41.02 -34.31
C PRO A 365 28.35 -41.70 -33.59
N LYS A 366 28.20 -43.02 -33.80
CA LYS A 366 27.19 -43.84 -33.11
C LYS A 366 27.29 -43.53 -31.62
N LYS A 367 26.35 -42.75 -31.09
CA LYS A 367 26.05 -42.80 -29.66
C LYS A 367 25.58 -44.22 -29.43
N GLY A 368 26.41 -44.98 -28.73
CA GLY A 368 26.17 -46.39 -28.43
C GLY A 368 24.73 -46.57 -27.97
N THR A 369 24.08 -47.58 -28.53
CA THR A 369 22.92 -48.23 -27.94
C THR A 369 23.25 -48.55 -26.48
N GLY A 370 22.81 -47.67 -25.59
CA GLY A 370 23.12 -47.72 -24.18
C GLY A 370 21.96 -47.15 -23.38
N ALA A 371 21.30 -48.04 -22.66
CA ALA A 371 20.35 -47.81 -21.57
C ALA A 371 19.01 -47.16 -21.94
N GLY A 372 17.95 -47.95 -21.80
CA GLY A 372 16.62 -47.42 -21.52
C GLY A 372 16.68 -46.43 -20.36
N LYS A 373 15.75 -45.47 -20.36
CA LYS A 373 15.57 -44.49 -19.27
C LYS A 373 15.48 -45.20 -17.93
N THR A 374 16.59 -45.35 -17.24
CA THR A 374 16.58 -45.65 -15.82
C THR A 374 16.26 -44.34 -15.07
N PRO A 375 15.66 -44.42 -13.87
CA PRO A 375 15.28 -43.23 -13.09
C PRO A 375 16.44 -42.28 -12.74
N PHE A 376 17.69 -42.67 -13.00
CA PHE A 376 18.91 -41.94 -12.66
C PHE A 376 19.60 -41.24 -13.84
N GLY A 377 18.95 -41.10 -15.00
CA GLY A 377 19.34 -40.20 -16.10
C GLY A 377 20.84 -40.08 -16.41
N ASN A 378 21.34 -40.86 -17.38
CA ASN A 378 22.63 -40.66 -18.09
C ASN A 378 23.84 -40.11 -17.30
N VAL A 379 24.02 -40.52 -16.05
CA VAL A 379 25.20 -40.14 -15.24
C VAL A 379 26.50 -40.75 -15.79
N PHE A 380 26.42 -41.89 -16.50
CA PHE A 380 27.56 -42.65 -17.01
C PHE A 380 27.82 -42.49 -18.52
N ASP A 381 27.31 -41.41 -19.14
CA ASP A 381 27.57 -41.11 -20.56
C ASP A 381 29.08 -40.79 -20.74
N PRO A 382 29.84 -41.50 -21.61
CA PRO A 382 31.30 -41.35 -21.73
C PRO A 382 31.77 -39.96 -22.17
N ASN A 383 30.85 -39.10 -22.63
CA ASN A 383 31.13 -37.70 -22.94
C ASN A 383 31.19 -36.78 -21.69
N ASN A 384 30.70 -37.21 -20.53
CA ASN A 384 30.75 -36.40 -19.30
C ASN A 384 32.15 -36.32 -18.66
N LEU A 385 33.07 -37.20 -19.04
CA LEU A 385 34.46 -37.22 -18.54
C LEU A 385 35.44 -36.37 -19.37
N LYS A 386 35.04 -35.87 -20.56
CA LYS A 386 35.90 -35.02 -21.40
C LYS A 386 35.87 -33.52 -21.03
N ALA A 387 35.06 -33.13 -20.04
CA ALA A 387 34.94 -31.74 -19.59
C ALA A 387 35.85 -31.37 -18.41
N VAL A 388 36.93 -32.13 -18.17
CA VAL A 388 37.94 -31.80 -17.14
C VAL A 388 39.29 -31.62 -17.82
N GLY A 389 39.47 -30.47 -18.47
CA GLY A 389 40.73 -30.09 -19.09
C GLY A 389 40.63 -28.80 -19.88
N GLY A 390 40.73 -27.66 -19.20
CA GLY A 390 40.89 -26.34 -19.84
C GLY A 390 40.15 -25.20 -19.14
N LYS A 391 40.90 -24.22 -18.65
CA LYS A 391 40.46 -22.98 -17.96
C LYS A 391 39.44 -22.17 -18.78
N GLY A 392 38.41 -21.62 -18.12
CA GLY A 392 37.62 -20.49 -18.66
C GLY A 392 36.15 -20.45 -18.23
N SER A 393 35.74 -19.31 -17.66
CA SER A 393 34.48 -18.98 -16.98
C SER A 393 33.26 -18.70 -17.88
N SER A 394 32.08 -19.30 -17.63
CA SER A 394 30.71 -18.74 -17.84
C SER A 394 29.56 -19.78 -17.66
N PRO A 395 28.28 -19.37 -17.50
CA PRO A 395 27.34 -19.94 -16.52
C PRO A 395 26.53 -21.16 -16.97
N ALA A 396 26.05 -21.91 -15.97
CA ALA A 396 25.31 -23.16 -16.07
C ALA A 396 24.00 -23.08 -16.90
N PRO A 397 23.73 -24.04 -17.81
CA PRO A 397 22.41 -24.20 -18.40
C PRO A 397 21.41 -24.74 -17.38
N ALA A 398 20.20 -24.18 -17.37
CA ALA A 398 19.10 -24.53 -16.49
C ALA A 398 18.68 -26.01 -16.63
N ARG A 399 18.55 -26.72 -15.50
CA ARG A 399 18.07 -28.12 -15.45
C ARG A 399 16.59 -28.21 -15.84
N PRO A 400 16.17 -29.25 -16.58
CA PRO A 400 14.76 -29.49 -16.88
C PRO A 400 14.01 -29.88 -15.60
N LYS A 401 12.83 -29.27 -15.39
CA LYS A 401 11.90 -29.65 -14.32
C LYS A 401 11.30 -31.02 -14.62
N THR A 402 11.68 -32.04 -13.87
CA THR A 402 10.98 -33.32 -13.83
C THR A 402 9.70 -33.20 -12.98
N PRO A 403 8.72 -34.11 -13.11
CA PRO A 403 7.49 -34.13 -12.30
C PRO A 403 7.75 -34.27 -10.78
N PHE A 404 8.95 -34.72 -10.40
CA PHE A 404 9.45 -34.78 -9.04
C PHE A 404 10.55 -33.72 -8.87
N GLY A 405 10.16 -32.48 -8.57
CA GLY A 405 11.11 -31.40 -8.32
C GLY A 405 12.12 -31.78 -7.22
N SER A 406 13.40 -31.42 -7.42
CA SER A 406 14.50 -31.25 -6.45
C SER A 406 14.45 -31.92 -5.06
N ILE A 407 13.97 -33.16 -4.94
CA ILE A 407 13.93 -33.92 -3.68
C ILE A 407 15.26 -34.64 -3.41
N PHE A 408 16.05 -34.90 -4.44
CA PHE A 408 17.31 -35.64 -4.35
C PHE A 408 18.56 -34.78 -4.61
N ASP A 409 18.50 -33.47 -4.35
CA ASP A 409 19.70 -32.63 -4.45
C ASP A 409 20.67 -32.99 -3.31
N PRO A 410 21.89 -33.47 -3.59
CA PRO A 410 22.82 -33.93 -2.55
C PRO A 410 23.36 -32.78 -1.68
N ASN A 411 23.12 -31.52 -2.06
CA ASN A 411 23.45 -30.35 -1.24
C ASN A 411 22.43 -30.05 -0.13
N ASN A 412 21.31 -30.77 -0.05
CA ASN A 412 20.35 -30.61 1.05
C ASN A 412 20.85 -31.18 2.39
N LEU A 413 22.00 -31.86 2.42
CA LEU A 413 22.58 -32.46 3.63
C LEU A 413 23.76 -31.69 4.26
N ASN A 414 24.20 -30.56 3.67
CA ASN A 414 25.39 -29.82 4.15
C ASN A 414 25.12 -28.43 4.78
N LYS A 415 23.90 -28.14 5.24
CA LYS A 415 23.62 -26.92 6.02
C LYS A 415 22.80 -27.17 7.29
N VAL A 416 23.23 -28.11 8.12
CA VAL A 416 23.13 -27.98 9.58
C VAL A 416 24.39 -28.63 10.18
N GLY A 417 25.46 -27.84 10.33
CA GLY A 417 26.66 -28.24 11.06
C GLY A 417 26.38 -28.31 12.55
N GLY A 418 26.99 -29.30 13.23
CA GLY A 418 26.85 -29.51 14.67
C GLY A 418 27.52 -28.44 15.53
N ALA A 419 27.05 -28.28 16.76
CA ALA A 419 27.73 -28.84 17.94
C ALA A 419 26.91 -28.61 19.22
N SER A 420 26.78 -29.71 19.98
CA SER A 420 26.75 -29.80 21.45
C SER A 420 25.59 -29.21 22.27
N GLY A 421 24.99 -30.08 23.10
CA GLY A 421 24.67 -29.72 24.49
C GLY A 421 23.21 -29.76 24.91
N ASP A 422 22.71 -30.98 25.16
CA ASP A 422 21.79 -31.35 26.24
C ASP A 422 20.29 -30.93 26.27
N ARG A 423 19.51 -32.02 26.30
CA ARG A 423 18.26 -32.29 27.03
C ARG A 423 16.89 -31.85 26.46
N GLU A 424 16.22 -32.91 26.00
CA GLU A 424 14.84 -33.33 26.33
C GLU A 424 13.63 -32.64 25.67
N LYS A 425 12.99 -33.42 24.76
CA LYS A 425 11.56 -33.79 24.56
C LYS A 425 10.44 -32.81 25.03
N PRO A 426 9.23 -32.77 24.39
CA PRO A 426 8.63 -33.80 23.52
C PRO A 426 7.95 -33.33 22.21
N THR A 427 8.10 -34.18 21.19
CA THR A 427 7.17 -34.69 20.17
C THR A 427 5.79 -34.07 19.84
N LYS A 428 5.55 -33.99 18.52
CA LYS A 428 4.33 -34.32 17.71
C LYS A 428 3.14 -33.34 17.80
N GLY A 429 2.43 -32.98 16.72
CA GLY A 429 2.37 -33.35 15.30
C GLY A 429 1.45 -32.33 14.58
N SER A 430 1.65 -31.98 13.30
CA SER A 430 1.15 -32.68 12.09
C SER A 430 -0.38 -32.92 12.16
N SER A 431 -1.28 -32.33 11.37
CA SER A 431 -1.48 -32.33 9.89
C SER A 431 -2.95 -31.88 9.60
N PRO A 432 -3.57 -32.07 8.41
CA PRO A 432 -3.31 -31.71 6.99
C PRO A 432 -4.53 -30.95 6.34
N GLN A 433 -4.56 -30.48 5.07
CA GLN A 433 -5.30 -31.17 3.96
C GLN A 433 -5.45 -30.37 2.64
N GLY A 434 -5.43 -31.10 1.52
CA GLY A 434 -6.38 -30.92 0.41
C GLY A 434 -7.34 -32.13 0.35
N ALA A 435 -8.61 -31.86 0.04
CA ALA A 435 -9.67 -32.72 -0.55
C ALA A 435 -10.00 -34.13 -0.02
N PHE A 436 -9.33 -34.66 1.00
CA PHE A 436 -9.97 -35.54 2.00
C PHE A 436 -9.32 -35.26 3.34
N GLY A 437 -9.71 -34.14 3.94
CA GLY A 437 -10.11 -34.39 5.28
C GLY A 437 -11.17 -33.47 5.81
N ASN A 438 -12.12 -34.21 6.34
CA ASN A 438 -13.11 -33.86 7.30
C ASN A 438 -13.58 -35.21 7.84
N VAL A 439 -12.68 -35.93 8.51
CA VAL A 439 -13.09 -37.10 9.31
C VAL A 439 -12.90 -36.84 10.81
N PHE A 440 -12.08 -35.87 11.22
CA PHE A 440 -11.85 -35.59 12.65
C PHE A 440 -11.63 -34.10 13.00
N ALA A 441 -12.44 -33.19 12.48
CA ALA A 441 -12.59 -31.89 13.13
C ALA A 441 -13.18 -32.05 14.55
N PRO A 442 -12.97 -31.10 15.50
CA PRO A 442 -13.13 -31.31 16.96
C PRO A 442 -14.55 -31.50 17.52
N LYS A 443 -15.55 -31.90 16.73
CA LYS A 443 -16.98 -31.84 17.11
C LYS A 443 -17.78 -33.14 17.22
N ASN A 444 -17.46 -34.27 16.60
CA ASN A 444 -18.51 -35.31 16.40
C ASN A 444 -18.20 -36.69 17.00
N LEU A 445 -17.54 -36.70 18.15
CA LEU A 445 -17.58 -37.76 19.15
C LEU A 445 -19.01 -37.93 19.69
N GLU A 446 -19.86 -38.66 18.98
CA GLU A 446 -20.99 -39.32 19.59
C GLU A 446 -21.16 -40.67 18.91
N GLN A 447 -21.39 -41.73 19.70
CA GLN A 447 -21.69 -43.11 19.30
C GLN A 447 -20.49 -44.06 19.15
N ALA A 448 -19.90 -44.41 20.29
CA ALA A 448 -19.58 -45.82 20.56
C ALA A 448 -20.28 -46.24 21.87
N GLY A 449 -21.34 -47.04 21.74
CA GLY A 449 -21.96 -47.79 22.83
C GLY A 449 -22.25 -49.22 22.33
N PRO A 450 -22.03 -50.27 23.14
CA PRO A 450 -22.01 -51.64 22.64
C PRO A 450 -23.41 -52.23 22.43
N LYS A 451 -23.54 -53.04 21.36
CA LYS A 451 -24.54 -54.11 21.30
C LYS A 451 -24.09 -55.27 22.19
N LYS A 452 -24.64 -55.33 23.41
CA LYS A 452 -25.30 -56.49 24.03
C LYS A 452 -25.79 -56.10 25.40
#